data_AF-A0A7T0BRU9-F1
#
_entry.id   AF-A0A7T0BRU9-F1
#
_cell.length_a   1.000
_cell.length_b   1.000
_cell.length_c   1.000
_cell.angle_alpha   90.00
_cell.angle_beta   90.00
_cell.angle_gamma   90.00
#
_symmetry.space_group_name_H-M   'P 1'
#
loop_
_entity.id
_entity.type
_entity.pdbx_description
1 polymer ?
#
loop_
_entity_poly.entity_id
_entity_poly.type
_entity_poly.pdbx_seq_one_letter_code
_entity_poly.pdbx_strand_id
1 'polypeptide(L)'
;MQLPNYCSFDCIYKGISYNGFVYIKVRLINNNSLKQTSDVYLGNIPIMTPKGSFIINGAERVVVSQLQRSPGIYFSKIVIQSKKTYFVKIIPERGI
;
A
#
# COMPACT_ATOMS: atom_id res chain seq x y z
N MET A 1 -0.28 -7.40 -15.08
CA MET A 1 0.60 -6.27 -14.72
C MET A 1 1.66 -6.17 -15.79
N GLN A 2 1.82 -5.01 -16.41
CA GLN A 2 2.81 -4.77 -17.45
C GLN A 2 4.02 -4.08 -16.84
N LEU A 3 5.21 -4.59 -17.16
CA LEU A 3 6.47 -4.05 -16.65
C LEU A 3 6.79 -2.68 -17.27
N PRO A 4 7.67 -1.89 -16.63
CA PRO A 4 8.07 -0.58 -17.12
C PRO A 4 8.73 -0.68 -18.50
N ASN A 5 8.44 0.28 -19.38
CA ASN A 5 8.99 0.32 -20.74
C ASN A 5 10.46 0.81 -20.78
N TYR A 6 11.00 1.27 -19.66
CA TYR A 6 12.35 1.84 -19.54
C TYR A 6 13.14 1.12 -18.46
N CYS A 7 14.47 1.12 -18.56
CA CYS A 7 15.31 0.69 -17.46
C CYS A 7 15.25 1.72 -16.31
N SER A 8 15.53 1.27 -15.09
CA SER A 8 15.61 2.14 -13.90
C SER A 8 16.57 3.32 -14.12
N PHE A 9 17.72 3.09 -14.76
CA PHE A 9 18.68 4.12 -15.11
C PHE A 9 18.07 5.20 -16.00
N ASP A 10 17.42 4.80 -17.10
CA ASP A 10 16.78 5.74 -18.03
C ASP A 10 15.72 6.62 -17.34
N CYS A 11 14.99 6.06 -16.37
CA CYS A 11 14.01 6.81 -15.60
C CYS A 11 14.65 7.94 -14.78
N ILE A 12 15.85 7.72 -14.24
CA ILE A 12 16.62 8.73 -13.51
C ILE A 12 17.03 9.86 -14.47
N TYR A 13 17.67 9.52 -15.60
CA TYR A 13 18.13 10.53 -16.58
C TYR A 13 16.98 11.36 -17.16
N LYS A 14 15.84 10.73 -17.42
CA LYS A 14 14.66 11.39 -17.99
C LYS A 14 13.80 12.12 -16.97
N GLY A 15 14.11 12.01 -15.67
CA GLY A 15 13.30 12.64 -14.62
C GLY A 15 11.90 12.01 -14.44
N ILE A 16 11.70 10.75 -14.84
CA ILE A 16 10.41 10.05 -14.80
C ILE A 16 10.37 8.98 -13.71
N SER A 17 9.18 8.47 -13.38
CA SER A 17 9.00 7.39 -12.41
C SER A 17 9.14 6.01 -13.06
N TYR A 18 9.79 5.08 -12.37
CA TYR A 18 9.93 3.69 -12.80
C TYR A 18 8.69 2.88 -12.39
N ASN A 19 7.66 2.92 -13.24
CA ASN A 19 6.33 2.41 -12.94
C ASN A 19 5.92 1.26 -13.87
N GLY A 20 5.22 0.27 -13.32
CA GLY A 20 4.49 -0.74 -14.05
C GLY A 20 3.01 -0.39 -14.16
N PHE A 21 2.38 -0.75 -15.28
CA PHE A 21 0.97 -0.50 -15.52
C PHE A 21 0.12 -1.67 -15.02
N VAL A 22 -0.91 -1.37 -14.23
CA VAL A 22 -1.83 -2.38 -13.68
C VAL A 22 -3.12 -2.37 -14.47
N TYR A 23 -3.43 -3.54 -15.03
CA TYR A 23 -4.71 -3.83 -15.66
C TYR A 23 -5.40 -4.92 -14.85
N ILE A 24 -6.70 -4.75 -14.62
CA ILE A 24 -7.56 -5.71 -13.95
C ILE A 24 -8.68 -6.16 -14.88
N LYS A 25 -9.01 -7.45 -14.84
CA LYS A 25 -10.13 -8.00 -15.59
C LYS A 25 -11.42 -7.79 -14.80
N VAL A 26 -12.29 -6.92 -15.29
CA VAL A 26 -13.58 -6.61 -14.67
C VAL A 26 -14.68 -7.32 -15.44
N ARG A 27 -15.68 -7.81 -14.70
CA ARG A 27 -16.89 -8.39 -15.29
C ARG A 27 -18.10 -7.57 -14.83
N LEU A 28 -18.82 -7.00 -15.78
CA LEU A 28 -20.12 -6.37 -15.56
C LEU A 28 -21.21 -7.41 -15.79
N ILE A 29 -22.10 -7.55 -14.81
CA ILE A 29 -23.25 -8.46 -14.84
C ILE A 29 -24.50 -7.61 -14.68
N ASN A 30 -25.37 -7.65 -15.69
CA ASN A 30 -26.71 -7.06 -15.61
C ASN A 30 -27.75 -8.17 -15.40
N ASN A 31 -28.79 -7.90 -14.63
CA ASN A 31 -29.87 -8.86 -14.33
C ASN A 31 -30.61 -9.34 -15.59
N ASN A 32 -30.54 -8.56 -16.68
CA ASN A 32 -31.20 -8.83 -17.97
C ASN A 32 -30.26 -9.47 -19.03
N SER A 33 -29.32 -10.32 -18.61
CA SER A 33 -28.49 -11.21 -19.46
C SER A 33 -27.20 -10.65 -20.07
N LEU A 34 -26.90 -9.35 -19.94
CA LEU A 34 -25.63 -8.82 -20.44
C LEU A 34 -24.48 -9.14 -19.46
N LYS A 35 -23.52 -9.93 -19.94
CA LYS A 35 -22.24 -10.22 -19.27
C LYS A 35 -21.10 -9.70 -20.14
N GLN A 36 -20.51 -8.58 -19.76
CA GLN A 36 -19.35 -8.00 -20.45
C GLN A 36 -18.12 -8.19 -19.58
N THR A 37 -17.03 -8.69 -20.17
CA THR A 37 -15.72 -8.78 -19.50
C THR A 37 -14.74 -7.88 -20.25
N SER A 38 -14.02 -7.03 -19.53
CA SER A 38 -13.05 -6.10 -20.09
C SER A 38 -11.84 -5.97 -19.18
N ASP A 39 -10.68 -5.76 -19.79
CA ASP A 39 -9.47 -5.40 -19.05
C ASP A 39 -9.46 -3.87 -18.87
N VAL A 40 -9.51 -3.42 -17.63
CA VAL A 40 -9.57 -2.01 -17.24
C VAL A 40 -8.22 -1.60 -16.67
N TYR A 41 -7.69 -0.48 -17.15
CA TYR A 41 -6.49 0.14 -16.60
C TYR A 41 -6.82 0.76 -15.22
N LEU A 42 -6.14 0.28 -14.18
CA LEU A 42 -6.33 0.75 -12.81
C LEU A 42 -5.38 1.90 -12.44
N GLY A 43 -4.17 1.91 -13.02
CA GLY A 43 -3.15 2.89 -12.69
C GLY A 43 -1.73 2.35 -12.78
N ASN A 44 -0.81 3.18 -12.29
CA ASN A 44 0.63 2.93 -12.27
C ASN A 44 1.09 2.59 -10.86
N ILE A 45 1.92 1.56 -10.72
CA ILE A 45 2.56 1.19 -9.45
C ILE A 45 4.08 1.30 -9.63
N PRO A 46 4.79 2.03 -8.75
CA PRO A 46 6.25 2.05 -8.73
C PRO A 46 6.82 0.65 -8.53
N ILE A 47 7.81 0.28 -9.35
CA ILE A 47 8.46 -1.03 -9.29
C ILE A 47 9.73 -0.92 -8.46
N MET A 48 9.95 -1.89 -7.59
CA MET A 48 11.14 -1.96 -6.76
C MET A 48 12.35 -2.35 -7.61
N THR A 49 13.46 -1.64 -7.43
CA THR A 49 14.75 -2.01 -8.03
C THR A 49 15.36 -3.20 -7.27
N PRO A 50 16.38 -3.89 -7.83
CA PRO A 50 17.11 -4.94 -7.12
C PRO A 50 17.77 -4.48 -5.81
N LYS A 51 17.95 -3.17 -5.60
CA LYS A 51 18.51 -2.59 -4.38
C LYS A 51 17.46 -2.36 -3.27
N GLY A 52 16.18 -2.61 -3.54
CA GLY A 52 15.09 -2.33 -2.59
C GLY A 52 14.61 -0.88 -2.58
N SER A 53 14.99 -0.09 -3.59
CA SER A 53 14.57 1.31 -3.77
C SER A 53 13.51 1.45 -4.86
N PHE A 54 12.92 2.65 -4.97
CA PHE A 54 11.95 3.03 -5.99
C PHE A 54 12.40 4.33 -6.65
N ILE A 55 12.19 4.48 -7.96
CA ILE A 55 12.47 5.74 -8.66
C ILE A 55 11.17 6.49 -8.87
N ILE A 56 11.07 7.66 -8.25
CA ILE A 56 9.89 8.53 -8.30
C ILE A 56 10.35 9.90 -8.82
N ASN A 57 9.83 10.31 -9.98
CA ASN A 57 10.18 11.57 -10.66
C ASN A 57 11.71 11.72 -10.82
N GLY A 58 12.39 10.68 -11.29
CA GLY A 58 13.84 10.65 -11.48
C GLY A 58 14.69 10.52 -10.23
N ALA A 59 14.10 10.57 -9.02
CA ALA A 59 14.82 10.44 -7.77
C ALA A 59 14.63 9.06 -7.13
N GLU A 60 15.73 8.47 -6.67
CA GLU A 60 15.72 7.22 -5.91
C GLU A 60 15.20 7.47 -4.49
N ARG A 61 14.21 6.70 -4.06
CA ARG A 61 13.55 6.76 -2.76
C ARG A 61 13.46 5.38 -2.15
N VAL A 62 13.45 5.31 -0.82
CA VAL A 62 13.31 4.07 -0.06
C VAL A 62 12.10 4.21 0.85
N VAL A 63 11.29 3.15 0.93
CA VAL A 63 10.20 3.04 1.91
C VAL A 63 10.75 2.34 3.14
N VAL A 64 10.62 2.96 4.31
CA VAL A 64 11.05 2.39 5.58
C VAL A 64 9.90 1.68 6.28
N SER A 65 10.21 0.59 6.97
CA SER A 65 9.24 -0.12 7.80
C SER A 65 8.83 0.74 8.98
N GLN A 66 7.53 0.95 9.15
CA GLN A 66 6.98 1.62 10.32
C GLN A 66 6.81 0.61 11.48
N LEU A 67 7.21 0.99 12.69
CA LEU A 67 6.88 0.24 13.90
C LEU A 67 5.59 0.79 14.51
N GLN A 68 4.50 0.04 14.38
CA GLN A 68 3.20 0.36 14.95
C GLN A 68 2.68 -0.79 15.81
N ARG A 69 1.77 -0.47 16.73
CA ARG A 69 1.12 -1.49 17.56
C ARG A 69 0.20 -2.35 16.71
N SER A 70 0.23 -3.66 16.94
CA SER A 70 -0.71 -4.57 16.31
C SER A 70 -2.14 -4.31 16.80
N PRO A 71 -3.17 -4.59 15.98
CA PRO A 71 -4.54 -4.68 16.45
C PRO A 71 -4.67 -5.68 17.59
N GLY A 72 -5.52 -5.40 18.58
CA GLY A 72 -5.71 -6.26 19.74
C GLY A 72 -6.23 -5.54 20.98
N ILE A 73 -6.31 -6.30 22.08
CA ILE A 73 -6.75 -5.81 23.39
C ILE A 73 -5.51 -5.61 24.26
N TYR A 74 -5.31 -4.38 24.71
CA TYR A 74 -4.19 -3.98 25.54
C TYR A 74 -4.68 -3.63 26.94
N PHE A 75 -4.12 -4.31 27.94
CA PHE A 75 -4.37 -4.03 29.34
C PHE A 75 -3.22 -3.17 29.89
N SER A 76 -3.55 -2.11 30.61
CA SER A 76 -2.56 -1.29 31.30
C SER A 76 -3.00 -0.97 32.71
N LYS A 77 -2.03 -0.68 33.58
CA LYS A 77 -2.26 -0.38 34.99
C LYS A 77 -1.48 0.88 35.34
N ILE A 78 -2.15 1.79 36.02
CA ILE A 78 -1.57 3.03 36.56
C ILE A 78 -1.76 3.01 38.08
N VAL A 79 -0.74 3.41 38.83
CA VAL A 79 -0.83 3.57 40.28
C VAL A 79 -0.77 5.06 40.61
N ILE A 80 -1.82 5.59 41.20
CA ILE A 80 -1.92 7.00 41.62
C ILE A 80 -2.27 6.99 43.10
N GLN A 81 -1.42 7.60 43.94
CA GLN A 81 -1.66 7.72 45.39
C GLN A 81 -2.08 6.39 46.04
N SER A 82 -1.31 5.32 45.78
CA SER A 82 -1.56 3.96 46.29
C SER A 82 -2.85 3.27 45.77
N LYS A 83 -3.63 3.93 44.91
CA LYS A 83 -4.78 3.33 44.21
C LYS A 83 -4.36 2.78 42.85
N LYS A 84 -4.74 1.53 42.58
CA LYS A 84 -4.49 0.86 41.28
C LYS A 84 -5.68 1.10 40.36
N THR A 85 -5.44 1.72 39.21
CA THR A 85 -6.43 1.88 38.13
C THR A 85 -6.04 1.00 36.96
N TYR A 86 -6.99 0.27 36.40
CA TYR A 86 -6.80 -0.61 35.25
C TYR A 86 -7.52 -0.03 34.04
N PHE A 87 -6.86 -0.04 32.89
CA PHE A 87 -7.40 0.41 31.61
C PHE A 87 -7.36 -0.73 30.61
N VAL A 88 -8.40 -0.79 29.78
CA VAL A 88 -8.48 -1.66 28.62
C VAL A 88 -8.54 -0.78 27.39
N LYS A 89 -7.65 -1.02 26.42
CA LYS A 89 -7.67 -0.37 25.12
C LYS A 89 -7.88 -1.41 24.04
N ILE A 90 -8.94 -1.25 23.27
CA ILE A 90 -9.22 -2.08 22.07
C ILE A 90 -8.67 -1.31 20.88
N ILE A 91 -7.79 -1.94 20.10
CA ILE A 91 -7.21 -1.39 18.87
C ILE A 91 -7.72 -2.24 17.70
N PRO A 92 -8.65 -1.74 16.86
CA PRO A 92 -9.13 -2.47 15.69
C PRO A 92 -8.09 -2.47 14.55
N GLU A 93 -8.24 -3.40 13.61
CA GLU A 93 -7.38 -3.47 12.41
C GLU A 93 -7.70 -2.36 11.41
N ARG A 94 -8.98 -2.03 11.25
CA ARG A 94 -9.49 -0.89 10.49
C ARG A 94 -10.73 -0.35 11.20
N GLY A 95 -10.86 0.98 11.32
CA GLY A 95 -11.99 1.63 11.99
C GLY A 95 -11.62 2.31 13.31
N ILE A 96 -12.63 2.89 13.97
CA ILE A 96 -12.58 3.51 15.31
C ILE A 96 -13.39 2.64 16.26
#